data_AF-A0A942D285-F1
#
_entry.id   AF-A0A942D285-F1
#
_cell.length_a   1.000
_cell.length_b   1.000
_cell.length_c   1.000
_cell.angle_alpha   90.00
_cell.angle_beta   90.00
_cell.angle_gamma   90.00
#
_symmetry.space_group_name_H-M   'P 1'
#
loop_
_entity.id
_entity.type
_entity.pdbx_description
1 polymer ?
#
loop_
_entity_poly.entity_id
_entity_poly.type
_entity_poly.pdbx_seq_one_letter_code
_entity_poly.pdbx_strand_id
1 'polypeptide(L)'
;MELVKEAPSPARLYAAAAGALLFVLGIVGFFYGSSFGAPGEVAEALAGLRVNAWLNLLYAALGAAGLLLAGTASRAYALGAGVVLTGLGVWGLALAPGAAILGFLPASGSDEALALVLGILGLLAAAGTPRRRRVRRKPGATDEVAETVAMRRKRQPLAEDED
;
A
#
# COMPACT_ATOMS: atom_id res chain seq x y z
N MET A 1 -5.54 -17.66 15.69
CA MET A 1 -5.26 -16.21 15.55
C MET A 1 -6.17 -15.71 14.43
N GLU A 2 -7.36 -15.22 14.77
CA GLU A 2 -8.29 -14.65 13.78
C GLU A 2 -7.68 -13.37 13.22
N LEU A 3 -7.27 -13.41 11.95
CA LEU A 3 -6.79 -12.23 11.25
C LEU A 3 -8.00 -11.32 11.03
N VAL A 4 -8.22 -10.34 11.91
CA VAL A 4 -9.27 -9.34 11.75
C VAL A 4 -8.97 -8.55 10.47
N LYS A 5 -9.60 -8.94 9.37
CA LYS A 5 -9.46 -8.28 8.07
C LYS A 5 -9.99 -6.86 8.17
N GLU A 6 -9.30 -5.90 7.56
CA GLU A 6 -9.80 -4.53 7.43
C GLU A 6 -11.19 -4.50 6.81
N ALA A 7 -12.05 -3.59 7.29
CA ALA A 7 -13.35 -3.37 6.69
C ALA A 7 -13.22 -3.03 5.19
N PRO A 8 -14.22 -3.35 4.36
CA PRO A 8 -14.24 -2.91 2.97
C PRO A 8 -14.01 -1.40 2.86
N SER A 9 -13.10 -1.00 1.97
CA SER A 9 -12.74 0.39 1.73
C SER A 9 -12.19 0.57 0.31
N PRO A 10 -12.18 1.79 -0.24
CA PRO A 10 -11.57 2.05 -1.53
C PRO A 10 -10.10 1.60 -1.60
N ALA A 11 -9.32 1.84 -0.54
CA ALA A 11 -7.92 1.40 -0.49
C ALA A 11 -7.77 -0.12 -0.48
N ARG A 12 -8.69 -0.85 0.17
CA ARG A 12 -8.70 -2.32 0.16
C ARG A 12 -9.04 -2.89 -1.21
N LEU A 13 -10.02 -2.29 -1.90
CA LEU A 13 -10.34 -2.66 -3.28
C LEU A 13 -9.16 -2.39 -4.22
N TYR A 14 -8.57 -1.20 -4.12
CA TYR A 14 -7.37 -0.85 -4.89
C TYR A 14 -6.22 -1.82 -4.63
N ALA A 15 -5.90 -2.09 -3.35
CA ALA A 15 -4.81 -2.98 -2.98
C ALA A 15 -4.98 -4.39 -3.56
N ALA A 16 -6.20 -4.93 -3.54
CA ALA A 16 -6.48 -6.24 -4.13
C ALA A 16 -6.46 -6.21 -5.66
N ALA A 17 -7.20 -5.29 -6.28
CA ALA A 17 -7.39 -5.25 -7.74
C ALA A 17 -6.13 -4.79 -8.48
N ALA A 18 -5.55 -3.65 -8.09
CA ALA A 18 -4.30 -3.16 -8.68
C ALA A 18 -3.13 -4.07 -8.31
N GLY A 19 -3.13 -4.64 -7.09
CA GLY A 19 -2.14 -5.63 -6.67
C GLY A 19 -2.16 -6.88 -7.57
N ALA A 20 -3.34 -7.46 -7.80
CA ALA A 20 -3.50 -8.59 -8.71
C ALA A 20 -3.06 -8.25 -10.14
N LEU A 21 -3.50 -7.10 -10.67
CA LEU A 21 -3.13 -6.64 -12.01
C LEU A 21 -1.62 -6.50 -12.17
N LEU A 22 -0.95 -5.77 -11.27
CA LEU A 22 0.49 -5.56 -11.31
C LEU A 22 1.27 -6.86 -11.16
N PHE A 23 0.79 -7.76 -10.29
CA PHE A 23 1.44 -9.06 -10.11
C PHE A 23 1.38 -9.87 -11.39
N VAL A 24 0.22 -9.96 -12.03
CA VAL A 24 0.05 -10.65 -13.31
C VAL A 24 0.90 -10.00 -14.39
N LEU A 25 0.90 -8.67 -14.52
CA LEU A 25 1.71 -7.96 -15.50
C LEU A 25 3.21 -8.20 -15.30
N GLY A 26 3.70 -8.17 -14.06
CA GLY A 26 5.09 -8.47 -13.75
C GLY A 26 5.49 -9.90 -14.12
N ILE A 27 4.66 -10.89 -13.75
CA ILE A 27 4.91 -12.29 -14.08
C ILE A 27 4.86 -12.53 -15.60
N VAL A 28 3.84 -12.00 -16.28
CA VAL A 28 3.69 -12.11 -17.74
C VAL A 28 4.85 -11.42 -18.45
N GLY A 29 5.26 -10.24 -17.98
CA GLY A 29 6.35 -9.48 -18.56
C GLY A 29 7.69 -10.24 -18.58
N PHE A 30 7.97 -11.08 -17.57
CA PHE A 30 9.17 -11.93 -17.55
C PHE A 30 9.23 -12.93 -18.71
N PHE A 31 8.10 -13.34 -19.28
CA PHE A 31 8.07 -14.20 -20.47
C PHE A 31 8.47 -13.47 -21.76
N TYR A 32 8.35 -12.14 -21.78
CA TYR A 32 8.71 -11.31 -22.94
C TYR A 32 10.10 -10.68 -22.79
N GLY A 33 10.48 -10.27 -21.57
CA GLY A 33 11.77 -9.65 -21.30
C GLY A 33 12.29 -9.99 -19.91
N SER A 34 13.27 -10.90 -19.85
CA SER A 34 13.92 -11.36 -18.62
C SER A 34 15.36 -10.87 -18.46
N SER A 35 15.83 -10.02 -19.38
CA SER A 35 17.16 -9.43 -19.29
C SER A 35 17.22 -8.33 -18.21
N PHE A 36 18.20 -8.43 -17.32
CA PHE A 36 18.62 -7.37 -16.39
C PHE A 36 19.64 -6.41 -17.03
N GLY A 37 19.78 -6.46 -18.36
CA GLY A 37 20.81 -5.76 -19.14
C GLY A 37 20.70 -4.23 -19.18
N ALA A 38 21.68 -3.64 -19.84
CA ALA A 38 21.85 -2.20 -20.04
C ALA A 38 20.73 -1.60 -20.94
N PRO A 39 20.48 -0.27 -20.84
CA PRO A 39 19.40 0.43 -21.54
C PRO A 39 19.30 0.10 -23.04
N GLY A 40 18.08 -0.16 -23.51
CA GLY A 40 17.78 -0.32 -24.95
C GLY A 40 17.51 -1.76 -25.38
N GLU A 41 17.96 -2.77 -24.62
CA GLU A 41 17.57 -4.17 -24.84
C GLU A 41 16.19 -4.44 -24.23
N VAL A 42 15.17 -3.98 -24.91
CA VAL A 42 13.78 -4.17 -24.51
C VAL A 42 13.05 -4.90 -25.62
N ALA A 43 12.38 -5.97 -25.24
CA ALA A 43 11.44 -6.64 -26.12
C ALA A 43 10.11 -5.88 -26.10
N GLU A 44 9.49 -5.70 -27.26
CA GLU A 44 8.09 -5.35 -27.31
C GLU A 44 7.27 -6.51 -26.75
N ALA A 45 6.44 -6.21 -25.75
CA ALA A 45 5.51 -7.15 -25.16
C ALA A 45 4.08 -6.87 -25.66
N LEU A 46 3.09 -7.41 -24.94
CA LEU A 46 1.67 -7.22 -25.25
C LEU A 46 1.33 -5.71 -25.32
N ALA A 47 0.59 -5.30 -26.35
CA ALA A 47 0.08 -3.93 -26.53
C ALA A 47 1.15 -2.81 -26.60
N GLY A 48 2.37 -3.10 -27.05
CA GLY A 48 3.42 -2.09 -27.25
C GLY A 48 4.13 -1.66 -25.96
N LEU A 49 3.96 -2.43 -24.88
CA LEU A 49 4.68 -2.23 -23.63
C LEU A 49 6.13 -2.66 -23.82
N ARG A 50 7.10 -1.84 -23.40
CA ARG A 50 8.53 -2.16 -23.48
C ARG A 50 8.95 -2.68 -22.11
N VAL A 51 9.25 -3.98 -22.02
CA VAL A 51 9.51 -4.63 -20.73
C VAL A 51 10.96 -5.08 -20.59
N ASN A 52 11.45 -5.07 -19.35
CA ASN A 52 12.70 -5.70 -18.95
C ASN A 52 12.57 -6.28 -17.54
N ALA A 53 13.59 -7.03 -17.09
CA ALA A 53 13.53 -7.72 -15.81
C ALA A 53 13.34 -6.77 -14.62
N TRP A 54 13.88 -5.55 -14.68
CA TRP A 54 13.74 -4.55 -13.62
C TRP A 54 12.29 -4.06 -13.47
N LEU A 55 11.65 -3.70 -14.58
CA LEU A 55 10.25 -3.26 -14.56
C LEU A 55 9.32 -4.40 -14.15
N ASN A 56 9.56 -5.60 -14.66
CA ASN A 56 8.78 -6.80 -14.33
C ASN A 56 8.88 -7.14 -12.85
N LEU A 57 10.10 -7.04 -12.29
CA LEU A 57 10.32 -7.25 -10.86
C LEU A 57 9.61 -6.19 -10.01
N LEU A 58 9.64 -4.92 -10.43
CA LEU A 58 8.94 -3.84 -9.74
C LEU A 58 7.42 -4.10 -9.70
N TYR A 59 6.81 -4.46 -10.84
CA TYR A 59 5.39 -4.77 -10.91
C TYR A 59 5.02 -6.02 -10.11
N ALA A 60 5.82 -7.08 -10.18
CA ALA A 60 5.62 -8.27 -9.37
C ALA A 60 5.72 -7.96 -7.86
N ALA A 61 6.71 -7.17 -7.44
CA ALA A 61 6.91 -6.81 -6.04
C ALA A 61 5.77 -5.91 -5.50
N LEU A 62 5.39 -4.86 -6.25
CA LEU A 62 4.26 -4.01 -5.89
C LEU A 62 2.96 -4.82 -5.87
N GLY A 63 2.75 -5.67 -6.88
CA GLY A 63 1.58 -6.53 -6.98
C GLY A 63 1.43 -7.49 -5.80
N ALA A 64 2.50 -8.19 -5.46
CA ALA A 64 2.55 -9.08 -4.31
C ALA A 64 2.31 -8.31 -3.00
N ALA A 65 2.95 -7.14 -2.83
CA ALA A 65 2.71 -6.28 -1.67
C ALA A 65 1.24 -5.86 -1.55
N GLY A 66 0.58 -5.52 -2.67
CA GLY A 66 -0.85 -5.19 -2.69
C GLY A 66 -1.73 -6.33 -2.19
N LEU A 67 -1.50 -7.54 -2.71
CA LEU A 67 -2.23 -8.74 -2.30
C LEU A 67 -2.02 -9.08 -0.81
N LEU A 68 -0.79 -8.98 -0.32
CA LEU A 68 -0.44 -9.27 1.07
C LEU A 68 -0.98 -8.22 2.04
N LEU A 69 -1.02 -6.95 1.63
CA LEU A 69 -1.40 -5.82 2.49
C LEU A 69 -2.87 -5.41 2.37
N ALA A 70 -3.62 -5.95 1.40
CA ALA A 70 -5.03 -5.60 1.18
C ALA A 70 -5.92 -5.79 2.40
N GLY A 71 -5.60 -6.74 3.28
CA GLY A 71 -6.38 -7.03 4.49
C GLY A 71 -5.89 -6.33 5.77
N THR A 72 -4.73 -5.69 5.76
CA THR A 72 -4.01 -5.29 7.00
C THR A 72 -3.47 -3.87 6.98
N ALA A 73 -3.07 -3.35 5.82
CA ALA A 73 -2.47 -2.03 5.68
C ALA A 73 -2.85 -1.38 4.33
N SER A 74 -4.09 -1.62 3.87
CA SER A 74 -4.52 -1.27 2.51
C SER A 74 -4.33 0.20 2.19
N ARG A 75 -4.62 1.09 3.14
CA ARG A 75 -4.44 2.54 2.99
C ARG A 75 -2.98 2.95 2.86
N ALA A 76 -2.08 2.33 3.63
CA ALA A 76 -0.66 2.63 3.56
C ALA A 76 -0.08 2.15 2.22
N TYR A 77 -0.48 0.94 1.78
CA TYR A 77 -0.14 0.43 0.47
C TYR A 77 -0.65 1.35 -0.65
N ALA A 78 -1.93 1.72 -0.65
CA ALA A 78 -2.52 2.58 -1.68
C ALA A 78 -1.82 3.94 -1.78
N LEU A 79 -1.41 4.52 -0.64
CA LEU A 79 -0.64 5.76 -0.63
C LEU A 79 0.78 5.55 -1.16
N GLY A 80 1.50 4.53 -0.68
CA GLY A 80 2.88 4.26 -1.09
C GLY A 80 3.00 3.89 -2.56
N ALA A 81 2.22 2.90 -3.00
CA ALA A 81 2.13 2.49 -4.40
C ALA A 81 1.63 3.65 -5.27
N GLY A 82 0.64 4.42 -4.80
CA GLY A 82 0.13 5.60 -5.47
C GLY A 82 1.23 6.62 -5.78
N VAL A 83 2.00 7.01 -4.77
CA VAL A 83 3.12 7.96 -4.92
C VAL A 83 4.20 7.42 -5.88
N VAL A 84 4.61 6.16 -5.71
CA VAL A 84 5.66 5.56 -6.55
C VAL A 84 5.23 5.50 -8.02
N LEU A 85 4.05 4.97 -8.30
CA LEU A 85 3.55 4.80 -9.67
C LEU A 85 3.24 6.14 -10.34
N THR A 86 2.70 7.12 -9.60
CA THR A 86 2.53 8.48 -10.13
C THR A 86 3.88 9.12 -10.45
N GLY A 87 4.87 8.99 -9.57
CA GLY A 87 6.22 9.53 -9.81
C GLY A 87 6.86 8.93 -11.06
N LEU A 88 6.78 7.61 -11.23
CA LEU A 88 7.29 6.90 -12.41
C LEU A 88 6.55 7.32 -13.68
N GLY A 89 5.23 7.39 -13.65
CA GLY A 89 4.42 7.79 -14.79
C GLY A 89 4.68 9.24 -15.23
N VAL A 90 4.74 10.19 -14.28
CA VAL A 90 5.09 11.58 -14.59
C VAL A 90 6.50 11.68 -15.17
N TRP A 91 7.47 11.00 -14.55
CA TRP A 91 8.86 11.04 -15.00
C TRP A 91 9.01 10.47 -16.41
N GLY A 92 8.35 9.35 -16.68
CA GLY A 92 8.41 8.71 -17.99
C GLY A 92 7.70 9.47 -19.10
N LEU A 93 6.54 10.08 -18.83
CA LEU A 93 5.87 10.94 -19.81
C LEU A 93 6.65 12.25 -20.08
N ALA A 94 7.45 12.71 -19.12
CA ALA A 94 8.31 13.89 -19.29
C ALA A 94 9.56 13.60 -20.14
N LEU A 95 9.89 12.33 -20.39
CA LEU A 95 11.01 11.92 -21.23
C LEU A 95 10.58 11.80 -22.69
N ALA A 96 11.51 12.08 -23.62
CA ALA A 96 11.26 11.89 -25.04
C ALA A 96 11.01 10.40 -25.36
N PRO A 97 10.11 10.07 -26.32
CA PRO A 97 9.87 8.69 -26.75
C PRO A 97 11.19 8.01 -27.13
N GLY A 98 11.52 6.89 -26.48
CA GLY A 98 12.77 6.15 -26.70
C GLY A 98 13.88 6.42 -25.68
N ALA A 99 13.74 7.39 -24.79
CA ALA A 99 14.65 7.58 -23.66
C ALA A 99 14.44 6.52 -22.56
N ALA A 100 15.38 6.43 -21.61
CA ALA A 100 15.27 5.53 -20.46
C ALA A 100 15.02 6.33 -19.17
N ILE A 101 13.99 5.95 -18.40
CA ILE A 101 13.76 6.44 -17.04
C ILE A 101 14.89 5.90 -16.15
N LEU A 102 15.56 6.78 -15.39
CA LEU A 102 16.69 6.41 -14.51
C LEU A 102 17.84 5.66 -15.21
N GLY A 103 17.90 5.67 -16.55
CA GLY A 103 18.93 4.98 -17.33
C GLY A 103 18.71 3.48 -17.57
N PHE A 104 17.61 2.87 -17.08
CA PHE A 104 17.34 1.43 -17.26
C PHE A 104 15.86 1.06 -17.36
N LEU A 105 14.93 1.95 -17.05
CA LEU A 105 13.49 1.72 -17.23
C LEU A 105 13.08 2.18 -18.65
N PRO A 106 12.39 1.35 -19.44
CA PRO A 106 12.05 1.71 -20.82
C PRO A 106 10.99 2.81 -20.83
N ALA A 107 11.19 3.90 -21.58
CA ALA A 107 10.09 4.83 -21.86
C ALA A 107 9.34 4.37 -23.11
N SER A 108 8.09 3.90 -22.96
CA SER A 108 7.21 3.46 -24.06
C SER A 108 6.01 4.39 -24.29
N GLY A 109 5.76 5.32 -23.38
CA GLY A 109 4.56 6.15 -23.27
C GLY A 109 3.35 5.38 -22.72
N SER A 110 3.16 4.13 -23.13
CA SER A 110 2.03 3.27 -22.73
C SER A 110 2.18 2.71 -21.31
N ASP A 111 3.39 2.29 -20.92
CA ASP A 111 3.70 1.82 -19.56
C ASP A 111 3.59 2.97 -18.54
N GLU A 112 4.02 4.16 -18.93
CA GLU A 112 4.00 5.37 -18.11
C GLU A 112 2.60 5.87 -17.86
N ALA A 113 1.73 5.82 -18.88
CA ALA A 113 0.33 6.16 -18.74
C ALA A 113 -0.37 5.18 -17.79
N LEU A 114 -0.10 3.87 -17.89
CA LEU A 114 -0.64 2.87 -16.99
C LEU A 114 -0.19 3.12 -15.54
N ALA A 115 1.12 3.35 -15.34
CA ALA A 115 1.66 3.66 -14.02
C ALA A 115 1.04 4.93 -13.45
N LEU A 116 0.89 5.98 -14.28
CA LEU A 116 0.29 7.24 -13.84
C LEU A 116 -1.17 7.06 -13.41
N VAL A 117 -1.98 6.36 -14.22
CA VAL A 117 -3.39 6.08 -13.92
C VAL A 117 -3.51 5.26 -12.63
N LEU A 118 -2.75 4.17 -12.51
CA LEU A 118 -2.76 3.36 -11.29
C LEU A 118 -2.26 4.15 -10.07
N GLY A 119 -1.28 5.03 -10.25
CA GLY A 119 -0.76 5.90 -9.20
C GLY A 119 -1.83 6.86 -8.67
N ILE A 120 -2.49 7.59 -9.57
CA ILE A 120 -3.57 8.53 -9.22
C ILE A 120 -4.72 7.80 -8.54
N LEU A 121 -5.14 6.63 -9.05
CA LEU A 121 -6.16 5.81 -8.42
C LEU A 121 -5.77 5.38 -7.00
N GLY A 122 -4.49 5.06 -6.77
CA GLY A 122 -3.97 4.72 -5.44
C GLY A 122 -4.05 5.89 -4.47
N LEU A 123 -3.67 7.08 -4.92
CA LEU A 123 -3.77 8.32 -4.12
C LEU A 123 -5.22 8.65 -3.78
N LEU A 124 -6.14 8.56 -4.74
CA LEU A 124 -7.57 8.79 -4.54
C LEU A 124 -8.16 7.74 -3.58
N ALA A 125 -7.79 6.47 -3.73
CA ALA A 125 -8.24 5.40 -2.84
C ALA A 125 -7.74 5.59 -1.40
N ALA A 126 -6.50 6.04 -1.22
CA ALA A 126 -5.93 6.38 0.08
C ALA A 126 -6.60 7.61 0.71
N ALA A 127 -6.95 8.62 -0.09
CA ALA A 127 -7.67 9.80 0.35
C ALA A 127 -9.11 9.46 0.78
N GLY A 128 -9.80 8.61 0.02
CA GLY A 128 -11.16 8.15 0.32
C GLY A 128 -11.25 7.12 1.46
N THR A 129 -10.12 6.66 2.01
CA THR A 129 -10.09 5.71 3.11
C THR A 129 -9.71 6.42 4.43
N PRO A 130 -10.53 6.38 5.48
CA PRO A 130 -10.23 7.03 6.76
C PRO A 130 -8.93 6.50 7.41
N ARG A 131 -8.17 7.38 8.08
CA ARG A 131 -7.07 6.95 8.96
C ARG A 131 -7.64 6.23 10.16
N ARG A 132 -7.14 5.01 10.47
CA ARG A 132 -7.36 4.38 11.78
C ARG A 132 -6.86 5.34 12.86
N ARG A 133 -7.78 5.94 13.63
CA ARG A 133 -7.42 6.69 14.83
C ARG A 133 -6.81 5.68 15.80
N ARG A 134 -5.51 5.81 16.10
CA ARG A 134 -4.96 5.19 17.31
C ARG A 134 -5.72 5.84 18.47
N VAL A 135 -6.54 5.06 19.16
CA VAL A 135 -7.12 5.51 20.43
C VAL A 135 -5.94 5.74 21.35
N ARG A 136 -5.56 7.01 21.55
CA ARG A 136 -4.59 7.41 22.56
C ARG A 136 -5.24 7.09 23.90
N ARG A 137 -4.89 5.93 24.47
CA ARG A 137 -5.21 5.64 25.88
C ARG A 137 -4.69 6.82 26.69
N LYS A 138 -5.58 7.55 27.36
CA LYS A 138 -5.17 8.54 28.36
C LYS A 138 -4.45 7.76 29.49
N PRO A 139 -3.15 8.01 29.74
CA PRO A 139 -2.50 7.52 30.95
C PRO A 139 -3.17 8.26 32.13
N GLY A 140 -3.70 7.52 33.11
CA GLY A 140 -4.29 8.10 34.33
C GLY A 140 -5.71 7.63 34.65
N ALA A 141 -6.47 7.08 33.69
CA ALA A 141 -7.82 6.60 33.98
C ALA A 141 -7.84 5.37 34.90
N THR A 142 -6.78 4.57 34.90
CA THR A 142 -6.62 3.43 35.82
C THR A 142 -6.27 3.88 37.23
N ASP A 143 -5.48 4.95 37.36
CA ASP A 143 -5.00 5.45 38.65
C ASP A 143 -6.13 6.18 39.38
N GLU A 144 -6.92 6.98 38.65
CA GLU A 144 -8.08 7.71 39.19
C GLU A 144 -9.20 6.76 39.65
N VAL A 145 -9.44 5.66 38.91
CA VAL A 145 -10.40 4.64 39.31
C VAL A 145 -9.89 3.83 40.51
N ALA A 146 -8.60 3.48 40.54
CA ALA A 146 -8.00 2.78 41.68
C ALA A 146 -8.03 3.65 42.95
N GLU A 147 -7.75 4.94 42.83
CA GLU A 147 -7.79 5.89 43.92
C GLU A 147 -9.23 6.10 44.44
N THR A 148 -10.20 6.22 43.52
CA THR A 148 -11.63 6.34 43.88
C THR A 148 -12.14 5.10 44.61
N VAL A 149 -11.77 3.90 44.14
CA VAL A 149 -12.14 2.62 44.77
C VAL A 149 -11.47 2.48 46.15
N ALA A 150 -10.19 2.85 46.27
CA ALA A 150 -9.49 2.86 47.54
C ALA A 150 -10.11 3.82 48.56
N MET A 151 -10.50 5.03 48.12
CA MET A 151 -11.20 6.01 48.96
C MET A 151 -12.56 5.50 49.44
N ARG A 152 -13.33 4.85 48.56
CA ARG A 152 -14.65 4.30 48.89
C ARG A 152 -14.55 3.18 49.93
N ARG A 153 -13.54 2.32 49.79
CA ARG A 153 -13.27 1.23 50.74
C ARG A 153 -12.83 1.73 52.12
N LYS A 154 -12.10 2.85 52.18
CA LYS A 154 -11.68 3.49 53.44
C LYS A 154 -12.82 4.21 54.16
N ARG A 155 -13.86 4.64 53.42
CA ARG A 155 -15.02 5.36 53.95
C ARG A 155 -16.17 4.46 54.41
N GLN A 156 -16.06 3.15 54.22
CA GLN A 156 -17.03 2.19 54.74
C GLN A 156 -16.44 1.62 56.03
N PRO A 157 -16.66 2.26 57.21
CA PRO A 157 -16.38 1.57 58.46
C PRO A 157 -17.28 0.34 58.47
N LEU A 158 -16.71 -0.82 58.84
CA LEU A 158 -17.52 -1.98 59.18
C LEU A 158 -18.57 -1.46 60.16
N ALA A 159 -19.85 -1.50 59.76
CA ALA A 159 -20.91 -1.53 60.75
C ALA A 159 -20.58 -2.79 61.55
N GLU A 160 -20.05 -2.56 62.74
CA GLU A 160 -19.64 -3.58 63.68
C GLU A 160 -20.81 -4.53 63.87
N ASP A 161 -20.48 -5.82 63.77
CA ASP A 161 -21.23 -6.89 64.40
C ASP A 161 -21.53 -6.46 65.84
N GLU A 162 -22.79 -6.15 66.13
CA GLU A 162 -23.30 -6.22 67.49
C GLU A 162 -24.43 -7.26 67.50
N ASP A 163 -24.28 -8.16 68.48
CA ASP A 163 -25.00 -9.41 68.74
C ASP A 163 -26.53 -9.29 68.91
#